data_AF-A0A3F3NLX8-F1
#
_entry.id   AF-A0A3F3NLX8-F1
#
_cell.length_a   1.000
_cell.length_b   1.000
_cell.length_c   1.000
_cell.angle_alpha   90.00
_cell.angle_beta   90.00
_cell.angle_gamma   90.00
#
_symmetry.space_group_name_H-M   'P 1'
#
loop_
_entity.id
_entity.type
_entity.pdbx_description
1 polymer ?
#
loop_
_entity_poly.entity_id
_entity_poly.type
_entity_poly.pdbx_seq_one_letter_code
_entity_poly.pdbx_strand_id
1 'polypeptide(L)'
;MMDKSNEEQTTLYTKYWRRLEEVFDNSKGMEDFFRYYLAAITGEYSAKHILYQAFKDYWHKERDVSSDAELLQKLVRYAGYFARLYYNKPEGKYSEVLSDFQSMESMMPAPFVLGLSEWYYHDQFITEDQYIDAIKVVNDYQLRRYFNGDDTSRVSKAFPSYLKSVRKYAKANGYENIVDIVIYVLVTRNQSNNMALPSDKALKSNLLNANAYAMRLARWLLEKIENRENSATLDMSNLSIEHIMPQTSTSYWEEKAGTSGEEYTGLVNTIGNLTLVTNPDNSAAGNKDFETKKKIFEDTLHIRMNKDLYELTEWTSSDISARSEALINELITMYPYLRSSGDYEHDGNREIFLEAQGIKATGYLNEDETVIIHSGSEIYSKIKDIASDSLDETRQELLDNGIIEETIGGLQFVQDYTASSVSNAAALLLGGSRNGWDYWKYDNGISINDSLRNKK
;
A
#
# COMPACT_ATOMS: atom_id res chain seq x y z
N MET A 1 23.36 -8.62 28.67
CA MET A 1 24.76 -9.04 28.39
C MET A 1 25.68 -8.71 29.55
N MET A 2 25.62 -7.50 30.13
CA MET A 2 26.44 -7.11 31.31
C MET A 2 26.15 -7.94 32.58
N ASP A 3 25.07 -8.71 32.60
CA ASP A 3 24.61 -9.61 33.65
C ASP A 3 25.12 -11.06 33.52
N LYS A 4 25.92 -11.37 32.48
CA LYS A 4 26.39 -12.74 32.17
C LYS A 4 27.86 -12.95 32.48
N SER A 5 28.28 -14.22 32.57
CA SER A 5 29.70 -14.57 32.69
C SER A 5 30.51 -14.14 31.46
N ASN A 6 31.83 -13.96 31.62
CA ASN A 6 32.71 -13.56 30.50
C ASN A 6 32.70 -14.55 29.33
N GLU A 7 32.61 -15.86 29.63
CA GLU A 7 32.59 -16.92 28.62
C GLU A 7 31.27 -16.88 27.81
N GLU A 8 30.15 -16.67 28.48
CA GLU A 8 28.84 -16.49 27.83
C GLU A 8 28.79 -15.20 27.01
N GLN A 9 29.30 -14.07 27.53
CA GLN A 9 29.37 -12.82 26.78
C GLN A 9 30.21 -12.98 25.51
N THR A 10 31.37 -13.62 25.61
CA THR A 10 32.23 -13.92 24.47
C THR A 10 31.50 -14.79 23.45
N THR A 11 30.81 -15.83 23.91
CA THR A 11 30.03 -16.73 23.04
C THR A 11 28.92 -15.99 22.29
N LEU A 12 28.12 -15.18 23.00
CA LEU A 12 27.03 -14.41 22.39
C LEU A 12 27.55 -13.36 21.41
N TYR A 13 28.66 -12.70 21.76
CA TYR A 13 29.31 -11.73 20.89
C TYR A 13 29.81 -12.39 19.60
N THR A 14 30.64 -13.42 19.71
CA THR A 14 31.26 -14.09 18.55
C THR A 14 30.22 -14.75 17.64
N LYS A 15 29.17 -15.35 18.21
CA LYS A 15 28.18 -16.10 17.43
C LYS A 15 27.11 -15.21 16.80
N TYR A 16 26.72 -14.11 17.45
CA TYR A 16 25.57 -13.31 17.03
C TYR A 16 25.90 -11.85 16.79
N TRP A 17 26.44 -11.14 17.78
CA TRP A 17 26.65 -9.69 17.66
C TRP A 17 27.58 -9.32 16.50
N ARG A 18 28.69 -10.06 16.36
CA ARG A 18 29.63 -9.87 15.24
C ARG A 18 28.94 -9.97 13.87
N ARG A 19 27.93 -10.83 13.72
CA ARG A 19 27.20 -10.98 12.46
C ARG A 19 26.34 -9.76 12.13
N LEU A 20 25.91 -9.00 13.14
CA LEU A 20 25.24 -7.71 12.93
C LEU A 20 26.26 -6.66 12.47
N GLU A 21 27.44 -6.65 13.08
CA GLU A 21 28.56 -5.76 12.69
C GLU A 21 29.05 -6.05 11.25
N GLU A 22 28.97 -7.31 10.79
CA GLU A 22 29.26 -7.69 9.40
C GLU A 22 28.19 -7.23 8.39
N VAL A 23 26.98 -6.91 8.84
CA VAL A 23 25.89 -6.40 7.98
C VAL A 23 25.86 -4.88 7.95
N PHE A 24 26.15 -4.22 9.08
CA PHE A 24 26.02 -2.77 9.23
C PHE A 24 27.39 -2.12 9.43
N ASP A 25 27.89 -1.49 8.38
CA ASP A 25 29.20 -0.81 8.37
C ASP A 25 29.24 0.47 9.25
N ASN A 26 28.09 0.94 9.74
CA ASN A 26 28.02 2.12 10.60
C ASN A 26 26.86 2.04 11.61
N SER A 27 26.99 2.82 12.69
CA SER A 27 26.02 2.86 13.78
C SER A 27 24.63 3.34 13.35
N LYS A 28 24.55 4.23 12.36
CA LYS A 28 23.27 4.76 11.86
C LYS A 28 22.44 3.67 11.17
N GLY A 29 23.05 2.87 10.30
CA GLY A 29 22.39 1.75 9.64
C GLY A 29 21.90 0.70 10.64
N MET A 30 22.73 0.43 11.66
CA MET A 30 22.35 -0.47 12.75
C MET A 30 21.18 0.08 13.59
N GLU A 31 21.18 1.38 13.94
CA GLU A 31 20.07 2.03 14.66
C GLU A 31 18.76 1.99 13.84
N ASP A 32 18.83 2.31 12.55
CA ASP A 32 17.68 2.24 11.64
C ASP A 32 17.15 0.80 11.55
N PHE A 33 18.03 -0.20 11.45
CA PHE A 33 17.64 -1.61 11.50
C PHE A 33 16.91 -1.97 12.80
N PHE A 34 17.45 -1.61 13.97
CA PHE A 34 16.79 -1.89 15.25
C PHE A 34 15.40 -1.25 15.34
N ARG A 35 15.25 -0.05 14.78
CA ARG A 35 13.95 0.63 14.69
C ARG A 35 12.94 -0.15 13.84
N TYR A 36 13.35 -0.62 12.66
CA TYR A 36 12.45 -1.36 11.77
C TYR A 36 12.17 -2.77 12.26
N TYR A 37 13.18 -3.44 12.82
CA TYR A 37 13.03 -4.72 13.51
C TYR A 37 11.99 -4.61 14.62
N LEU A 38 12.16 -3.65 15.54
CA LEU A 38 11.24 -3.50 16.66
C LEU A 38 9.82 -3.22 16.18
N ALA A 39 9.66 -2.34 15.18
CA ALA A 39 8.36 -2.05 14.57
C ALA A 39 7.73 -3.27 13.88
N ALA A 40 8.53 -4.15 13.26
CA ALA A 40 8.04 -5.40 12.68
C ALA A 40 7.52 -6.36 13.76
N ILE A 41 8.11 -6.34 14.96
CA ILE A 41 7.69 -7.20 16.07
C ILE A 41 6.46 -6.62 16.78
N THR A 42 6.50 -5.35 17.15
CA THR A 42 5.46 -4.69 17.97
C THR A 42 4.25 -4.24 17.15
N GLY A 43 4.42 -4.03 15.85
CA GLY A 43 3.39 -3.47 14.97
C GLY A 43 3.26 -1.94 15.05
N GLU A 44 4.20 -1.25 15.71
CA GLU A 44 4.18 0.21 15.88
C GLU A 44 5.61 0.79 15.90
N TYR A 45 5.78 2.03 15.41
CA TYR A 45 7.07 2.71 15.46
C TYR A 45 7.36 3.32 16.82
N SER A 46 8.56 3.08 17.34
CA SER A 46 9.12 3.87 18.44
C SER A 46 9.75 5.17 17.92
N ALA A 47 9.60 6.26 18.68
CA ALA A 47 10.30 7.51 18.40
C ALA A 47 11.81 7.33 18.68
N LYS A 48 12.66 7.98 17.87
CA LYS A 48 14.14 7.79 17.93
C LYS A 48 14.71 7.99 19.35
N HIS A 49 14.28 9.05 20.04
CA HIS A 49 14.77 9.40 21.37
C HIS A 49 14.43 8.37 22.47
N ILE A 50 13.46 7.47 22.25
CA ILE A 50 13.10 6.39 23.19
C ILE A 50 13.41 5.00 22.66
N LEU A 51 13.98 4.87 21.45
CA LEU A 51 14.17 3.57 20.78
C LEU A 51 14.96 2.58 21.63
N TYR A 52 16.04 3.04 22.26
CA TYR A 52 16.87 2.21 23.14
C TYR A 52 16.06 1.66 24.33
N GLN A 53 15.24 2.49 24.96
CA GLN A 53 14.41 2.07 26.09
C GLN A 53 13.32 1.10 25.64
N ALA A 54 12.63 1.41 24.53
CA ALA A 54 11.61 0.52 23.97
C ALA A 54 12.18 -0.85 23.59
N PHE A 55 13.40 -0.90 23.03
CA PHE A 55 14.07 -2.16 22.72
C PHE A 55 14.46 -2.92 24.00
N LYS A 56 14.93 -2.23 25.05
CA LYS A 56 15.19 -2.87 26.34
C LYS A 56 13.93 -3.46 26.95
N ASP A 57 12.82 -2.72 26.95
CA ASP A 57 11.55 -3.18 27.52
C ASP A 57 11.03 -4.41 26.77
N TYR A 58 11.09 -4.38 25.44
CA TYR A 58 10.85 -5.55 24.58
C TYR A 58 11.75 -6.73 24.98
N TRP A 59 13.07 -6.50 25.04
CA TRP A 59 14.03 -7.57 25.33
C TRP A 59 13.79 -8.19 26.70
N HIS A 60 13.55 -7.37 27.73
CA HIS A 60 13.26 -7.85 29.09
C HIS A 60 12.00 -8.69 29.14
N LYS A 61 10.93 -8.27 28.45
CA LYS A 61 9.67 -9.02 28.38
C LYS A 61 9.85 -10.37 27.68
N GLU A 62 10.58 -10.41 26.57
CA GLU A 62 10.76 -11.66 25.82
C GLU A 62 11.70 -12.66 26.52
N ARG A 63 12.58 -12.19 27.43
CA ARG A 63 13.42 -13.09 28.25
C ARG A 63 12.62 -14.01 29.17
N ASP A 64 11.36 -13.69 29.46
CA ASP A 64 10.48 -14.55 30.25
C ASP A 64 10.12 -15.86 29.51
N VAL A 65 10.20 -15.85 28.17
CA VAL A 65 9.77 -16.97 27.31
C VAL A 65 10.84 -17.43 26.31
N SER A 66 11.99 -16.75 26.25
CA SER A 66 13.07 -17.06 25.29
C SER A 66 14.44 -16.77 25.89
N SER A 67 15.43 -17.57 25.52
CA SER A 67 16.82 -17.35 25.89
C SER A 67 17.43 -16.17 25.12
N ASP A 68 18.47 -15.54 25.67
CA ASP A 68 19.20 -14.48 24.98
C ASP A 68 19.80 -14.97 23.64
N ALA A 69 20.13 -16.26 23.54
CA ALA A 69 20.62 -16.87 22.31
C ALA A 69 19.54 -16.91 21.22
N GLU A 70 18.30 -17.28 21.56
CA GLU A 70 17.17 -17.29 20.62
C GLU A 70 16.80 -15.87 20.16
N LEU A 71 16.79 -14.91 21.09
CA LEU A 71 16.51 -13.51 20.78
C LEU A 71 17.58 -12.91 19.86
N LEU A 72 18.87 -13.17 20.14
CA LEU A 72 19.97 -12.75 19.29
C LEU A 72 19.95 -13.47 17.93
N GLN A 73 19.60 -14.75 17.89
CA GLN A 73 19.48 -15.48 16.63
C GLN A 73 18.37 -14.89 15.75
N LYS A 74 17.20 -14.55 16.34
CA LYS A 74 16.12 -13.87 15.63
C LYS A 74 16.56 -12.51 15.08
N LEU A 75 17.29 -11.73 15.88
CA LEU A 75 17.83 -10.44 15.46
C LEU A 75 18.79 -10.61 14.26
N VAL A 76 19.68 -11.61 14.30
CA VAL A 76 20.60 -11.93 13.20
C VAL A 76 19.86 -12.37 11.94
N ARG A 77 18.76 -13.12 12.04
CA ARG A 77 17.92 -13.47 10.88
C ARG A 77 17.34 -12.22 10.22
N TYR A 78 16.74 -11.34 11.01
CA TYR A 78 16.17 -10.09 10.51
C TYR A 78 17.22 -9.17 9.89
N ALA A 79 18.43 -9.10 10.46
CA ALA A 79 19.53 -8.37 9.85
C ALA A 79 19.91 -8.96 8.49
N GLY A 80 19.90 -10.30 8.36
CA GLY A 80 20.09 -10.98 7.09
C GLY A 80 19.00 -10.67 6.06
N TYR A 81 17.73 -10.59 6.48
CA TYR A 81 16.62 -10.16 5.60
C TYR A 81 16.79 -8.71 5.15
N PHE A 82 17.16 -7.84 6.09
CA PHE A 82 17.41 -6.43 5.81
C PHE A 82 18.54 -6.25 4.78
N ALA A 83 19.67 -6.93 4.98
CA ALA A 83 20.79 -6.91 4.04
C ALA A 83 20.37 -7.38 2.64
N ARG A 84 19.63 -8.50 2.55
CA ARG A 84 19.12 -9.04 1.28
C ARG A 84 18.23 -8.06 0.53
N LEU A 85 17.34 -7.35 1.25
CA LEU A 85 16.38 -6.44 0.64
C LEU A 85 16.96 -5.06 0.30
N TYR A 86 17.91 -4.57 1.11
CA TYR A 86 18.34 -3.17 1.04
C TYR A 86 19.81 -2.94 0.67
N TYR A 87 20.69 -3.92 0.86
CA TYR A 87 22.14 -3.75 0.61
C TYR A 87 22.67 -4.65 -0.50
N ASN A 88 22.17 -5.88 -0.58
CA ASN A 88 22.67 -6.85 -1.55
C ASN A 88 22.05 -6.59 -2.93
N LYS A 89 22.87 -6.76 -3.97
CA LYS A 89 22.39 -6.75 -5.35
C LYS A 89 21.39 -7.89 -5.56
N PRO A 90 20.21 -7.64 -6.14
CA PRO A 90 19.26 -8.68 -6.48
C PRO A 90 19.79 -9.65 -7.53
N GLU A 91 19.55 -10.94 -7.33
CA GLU A 91 20.00 -12.02 -8.22
C GLU A 91 18.90 -13.09 -8.39
N GLY A 92 19.01 -13.92 -9.42
CA GLY A 92 18.07 -15.01 -9.70
C GLY A 92 16.79 -14.60 -10.42
N LYS A 93 15.79 -15.50 -10.44
CA LYS A 93 14.54 -15.34 -11.21
C LYS A 93 13.67 -14.15 -10.79
N TYR A 94 13.90 -13.58 -9.60
CA TYR A 94 13.13 -12.46 -9.05
C TYR A 94 13.96 -11.18 -8.88
N SER A 95 15.14 -11.12 -9.50
CA SER A 95 16.03 -9.96 -9.43
C SER A 95 15.35 -8.67 -9.88
N GLU A 96 14.44 -8.74 -10.85
CA GLU A 96 13.70 -7.58 -11.35
C GLU A 96 12.76 -6.99 -10.28
N VAL A 97 11.95 -7.82 -9.63
CA VAL A 97 11.01 -7.39 -8.57
C VAL A 97 11.75 -6.73 -7.41
N LEU A 98 12.87 -7.34 -7.02
CA LEU A 98 13.70 -6.84 -5.93
C LEU A 98 14.49 -5.58 -6.34
N SER A 99 14.88 -5.46 -7.62
CA SER A 99 15.49 -4.24 -8.16
C SER A 99 14.51 -3.08 -8.17
N ASP A 100 13.25 -3.33 -8.53
CA ASP A 100 12.18 -2.32 -8.47
C ASP A 100 11.95 -1.85 -7.03
N PHE A 101 11.95 -2.81 -6.08
CA PHE A 101 11.84 -2.51 -4.65
C PHE A 101 13.01 -1.62 -4.16
N GLN A 102 14.24 -1.92 -4.57
CA GLN A 102 15.42 -1.15 -4.19
C GLN A 102 15.48 0.22 -4.85
N SER A 103 14.99 0.35 -6.09
CA SER A 103 14.95 1.62 -6.84
C SER A 103 14.13 2.70 -6.13
N MET A 104 13.14 2.29 -5.33
CA MET A 104 12.38 3.21 -4.47
C MET A 104 13.25 3.94 -3.43
N GLU A 105 14.41 3.40 -3.03
CA GLU A 105 15.32 3.96 -2.02
C GLU A 105 14.58 4.34 -0.71
N SER A 106 13.56 3.56 -0.36
CA SER A 106 12.63 3.85 0.72
C SER A 106 12.66 2.77 1.79
N MET A 107 12.87 3.19 3.04
CA MET A 107 12.80 2.31 4.21
C MET A 107 11.39 2.21 4.81
N MET A 108 10.41 2.92 4.25
CA MET A 108 9.03 2.91 4.75
C MET A 108 8.43 1.51 4.90
N PRO A 109 8.55 0.59 3.92
CA PRO A 109 7.98 -0.74 4.02
C PRO A 109 8.84 -1.70 4.85
N ALA A 110 10.01 -1.30 5.37
CA ALA A 110 10.97 -2.20 6.00
C ALA A 110 10.34 -3.08 7.08
N PRO A 111 9.55 -2.56 8.05
CA PRO A 111 8.93 -3.41 9.06
C PRO A 111 8.03 -4.49 8.45
N PHE A 112 7.27 -4.12 7.41
CA PHE A 112 6.32 -4.99 6.73
C PHE A 112 7.03 -6.14 6.00
N VAL A 113 7.99 -5.81 5.13
CA VAL A 113 8.71 -6.82 4.34
C VAL A 113 9.64 -7.69 5.19
N LEU A 114 10.17 -7.17 6.31
CA LEU A 114 10.90 -7.98 7.29
C LEU A 114 9.99 -9.02 7.96
N GLY A 115 8.75 -8.64 8.28
CA GLY A 115 7.74 -9.56 8.79
C GLY A 115 7.39 -10.67 7.79
N LEU A 116 7.19 -10.32 6.51
CA LEU A 116 6.98 -11.30 5.45
C LEU A 116 8.20 -12.20 5.23
N SER A 117 9.42 -11.65 5.38
CA SER A 117 10.66 -12.42 5.25
C SER A 117 10.78 -13.51 6.31
N GLU A 118 10.40 -13.23 7.56
CA GLU A 118 10.40 -14.25 8.62
C GLU A 118 9.41 -15.40 8.28
N TRP A 119 8.24 -15.07 7.75
CA TRP A 119 7.26 -16.08 7.32
C TRP A 119 7.75 -16.98 6.19
N TYR A 120 8.54 -16.43 5.27
CA TYR A 120 9.11 -17.21 4.18
C TYR A 120 10.35 -18.01 4.62
N TYR A 121 11.37 -17.33 5.14
CA TYR A 121 12.69 -17.92 5.38
C TYR A 121 12.78 -18.76 6.66
N HIS A 122 11.94 -18.50 7.66
CA HIS A 122 12.02 -19.17 8.97
C HIS A 122 10.77 -20.00 9.28
N ASP A 123 9.59 -19.37 9.28
CA ASP A 123 8.36 -20.06 9.70
C ASP A 123 7.80 -20.97 8.60
N GLN A 124 8.17 -20.70 7.34
CA GLN A 124 7.72 -21.41 6.14
C GLN A 124 6.19 -21.44 5.99
N PHE A 125 5.50 -20.40 6.45
CA PHE A 125 4.05 -20.26 6.29
C PHE A 125 3.63 -19.89 4.87
N ILE A 126 4.53 -19.27 4.11
CA ILE A 126 4.29 -18.82 2.72
C ILE A 126 5.37 -19.36 1.80
N THR A 127 5.00 -19.60 0.55
CA THR A 127 5.91 -20.03 -0.51
C THR A 127 6.79 -18.87 -1.00
N GLU A 128 7.85 -19.19 -1.74
CA GLU A 128 8.70 -18.19 -2.38
C GLU A 128 7.89 -17.29 -3.33
N ASP A 129 6.99 -17.87 -4.11
CA ASP A 129 6.18 -17.15 -5.09
C ASP A 129 5.23 -16.16 -4.39
N GLN A 130 4.56 -16.60 -3.32
CA GLN A 130 3.71 -15.73 -2.50
C GLN A 130 4.50 -14.60 -1.81
N TYR A 131 5.72 -14.89 -1.33
CA TYR A 131 6.58 -13.86 -0.73
C TYR A 131 6.95 -12.78 -1.75
N ILE A 132 7.33 -13.20 -2.95
CA ILE A 132 7.71 -12.28 -4.03
C ILE A 132 6.49 -11.52 -4.57
N ASP A 133 5.34 -12.17 -4.72
CA ASP A 133 4.11 -11.52 -5.14
C ASP A 133 3.62 -10.51 -4.11
N ALA A 134 3.78 -10.77 -2.81
CA ALA A 134 3.54 -9.76 -1.78
C ALA A 134 4.49 -8.56 -1.88
N ILE A 135 5.77 -8.75 -2.25
CA ILE A 135 6.69 -7.65 -2.55
C ILE A 135 6.25 -6.88 -3.80
N LYS A 136 5.76 -7.56 -4.85
CA LYS A 136 5.19 -6.89 -6.04
C LYS A 136 4.03 -5.97 -5.65
N VAL A 137 3.13 -6.41 -4.78
CA VAL A 137 2.04 -5.56 -4.26
C VAL A 137 2.59 -4.32 -3.55
N VAL A 138 3.67 -4.45 -2.78
CA VAL A 138 4.35 -3.31 -2.14
C VAL A 138 4.99 -2.38 -3.17
N ASN A 139 5.58 -2.91 -4.25
CA ASN A 139 6.13 -2.12 -5.36
C ASN A 139 5.04 -1.33 -6.08
N ASP A 140 3.96 -2.00 -6.50
CA ASP A 140 2.82 -1.36 -7.16
C ASP A 140 2.28 -0.21 -6.32
N TYR A 141 2.12 -0.47 -5.01
CA TYR A 141 1.63 0.53 -4.07
C TYR A 141 2.56 1.74 -3.95
N GLN A 142 3.86 1.52 -3.80
CA GLN A 142 4.83 2.61 -3.65
C GLN A 142 5.04 3.40 -4.95
N LEU A 143 5.18 2.72 -6.09
CA LEU A 143 5.46 3.34 -7.39
C LEU A 143 4.27 4.16 -7.88
N ARG A 144 3.05 3.62 -7.80
CA ARG A 144 1.85 4.38 -8.19
C ARG A 144 1.68 5.64 -7.34
N ARG A 145 1.90 5.54 -6.02
CA ARG A 145 1.87 6.72 -5.12
C ARG A 145 2.97 7.73 -5.45
N TYR A 146 4.18 7.26 -5.74
CA TYR A 146 5.30 8.13 -6.11
C TYR A 146 4.99 8.94 -7.38
N PHE A 147 4.58 8.26 -8.45
CA PHE A 147 4.28 8.92 -9.72
C PHE A 147 2.99 9.74 -9.70
N ASN A 148 2.06 9.45 -8.79
CA ASN A 148 0.90 10.29 -8.53
C ASN A 148 1.22 11.56 -7.72
N GLY A 149 2.41 11.63 -7.10
CA GLY A 149 2.81 12.76 -6.25
C GLY A 149 2.22 12.72 -4.84
N ASP A 150 1.85 11.55 -4.34
CA ASP A 150 1.21 11.42 -3.02
C ASP A 150 2.16 11.67 -1.85
N ASP A 151 1.64 12.30 -0.80
CA ASP A 151 2.36 12.43 0.47
C ASP A 151 2.64 11.05 1.10
N THR A 152 3.86 10.93 1.65
CA THR A 152 4.37 9.70 2.27
C THR A 152 4.33 9.75 3.80
N SER A 153 4.02 10.90 4.40
CA SER A 153 4.14 11.12 5.85
C SER A 153 3.19 10.23 6.68
N ARG A 154 1.99 9.96 6.18
CA ARG A 154 1.02 9.07 6.83
C ARG A 154 1.32 7.60 6.56
N VAL A 155 1.53 7.26 5.29
CA VAL A 155 1.79 5.89 4.84
C VAL A 155 3.05 5.30 5.45
N SER A 156 4.12 6.09 5.57
CA SER A 156 5.37 5.65 6.21
C SER A 156 5.18 5.07 7.61
N LYS A 157 4.18 5.57 8.36
CA LYS A 157 3.86 5.15 9.73
C LYS A 157 2.89 3.96 9.78
N ALA A 158 2.20 3.66 8.69
CA ALA A 158 1.16 2.64 8.63
C ALA A 158 1.70 1.22 8.39
N PHE A 159 2.89 1.05 7.80
CA PHE A 159 3.42 -0.27 7.47
C PHE A 159 3.48 -1.27 8.65
N PRO A 160 3.87 -0.88 9.88
CA PRO A 160 3.80 -1.76 11.04
C PRO A 160 2.38 -2.21 11.39
N SER A 161 1.39 -1.31 11.30
CA SER A 161 -0.02 -1.65 11.57
C SER A 161 -0.66 -2.45 10.43
N TYR A 162 -0.21 -2.25 9.19
CA TYR A 162 -0.54 -3.11 8.06
C TYR A 162 -0.03 -4.53 8.31
N LEU A 163 1.22 -4.70 8.75
CA LEU A 163 1.74 -6.04 9.08
C LEU A 163 0.93 -6.70 10.19
N LYS A 164 0.56 -5.94 11.24
CA LYS A 164 -0.33 -6.42 12.32
C LYS A 164 -1.69 -6.88 11.78
N SER A 165 -2.27 -6.13 10.84
CA SER A 165 -3.55 -6.49 10.21
C SER A 165 -3.42 -7.73 9.33
N VAL A 166 -2.37 -7.81 8.50
CA VAL A 166 -2.07 -8.99 7.67
C VAL A 166 -1.86 -10.23 8.54
N ARG A 167 -1.15 -10.12 9.67
CA ARG A 167 -1.02 -11.21 10.67
C ARG A 167 -2.37 -11.68 11.19
N LYS A 168 -3.26 -10.75 11.55
CA LYS A 168 -4.62 -11.06 12.02
C LYS A 168 -5.40 -11.84 10.96
N TYR A 169 -5.46 -11.31 9.74
CA TYR A 169 -6.25 -11.91 8.67
C TYR A 169 -5.67 -13.23 8.16
N ALA A 170 -4.34 -13.35 8.01
CA ALA A 170 -3.70 -14.60 7.56
C ALA A 170 -3.89 -15.72 8.59
N LYS A 171 -3.86 -15.41 9.89
CA LYS A 171 -4.14 -16.41 10.94
C LYS A 171 -5.59 -16.90 10.89
N ALA A 172 -6.54 -16.03 10.56
CA ALA A 172 -7.96 -16.35 10.51
C ALA A 172 -8.39 -17.03 9.19
N ASN A 173 -7.78 -16.64 8.06
CA ASN A 173 -8.23 -16.99 6.72
C ASN A 173 -7.22 -17.84 5.93
N GLY A 174 -6.13 -18.28 6.57
CA GLY A 174 -5.09 -19.09 5.93
C GLY A 174 -4.00 -18.26 5.23
N TYR A 175 -2.79 -18.81 5.23
CA TYR A 175 -1.61 -18.19 4.61
C TYR A 175 -1.56 -18.39 3.09
N GLU A 176 -2.34 -19.33 2.55
CA GLU A 176 -2.56 -19.51 1.12
C GLU A 176 -3.10 -18.24 0.45
N ASN A 177 -3.89 -17.44 1.18
CA ASN A 177 -4.50 -16.20 0.74
C ASN A 177 -3.62 -14.96 0.98
N ILE A 178 -2.35 -15.14 1.36
CA ILE A 178 -1.50 -14.03 1.82
C ILE A 178 -1.41 -12.86 0.83
N VAL A 179 -1.29 -13.13 -0.47
CA VAL A 179 -1.16 -12.07 -1.48
C VAL A 179 -2.42 -11.22 -1.53
N ASP A 180 -3.60 -11.85 -1.55
CA ASP A 180 -4.88 -11.14 -1.57
C ASP A 180 -5.14 -10.39 -0.25
N ILE A 181 -4.76 -10.96 0.89
CA ILE A 181 -4.81 -10.28 2.19
C ILE A 181 -3.92 -9.04 2.21
N VAL A 182 -2.72 -9.11 1.62
CA VAL A 182 -1.82 -7.94 1.51
C VAL A 182 -2.47 -6.87 0.63
N ILE A 183 -3.07 -7.24 -0.51
CA ILE A 183 -3.82 -6.31 -1.37
C ILE A 183 -4.98 -5.67 -0.58
N TYR A 184 -5.74 -6.46 0.16
CA TYR A 184 -6.85 -5.98 0.96
C TYR A 184 -6.41 -4.91 1.97
N VAL A 185 -5.36 -5.20 2.74
CA VAL A 185 -4.87 -4.31 3.80
C VAL A 185 -4.25 -3.03 3.25
N LEU A 186 -3.45 -3.12 2.19
CA LEU A 186 -2.77 -1.94 1.62
C LEU A 186 -3.72 -1.10 0.77
N VAL A 187 -4.64 -1.74 0.05
CA VAL A 187 -5.45 -1.08 -0.99
C VAL A 187 -6.91 -0.95 -0.57
N THR A 188 -7.61 -2.07 -0.40
CA THR A 188 -9.08 -2.09 -0.21
C THR A 188 -9.53 -1.30 1.01
N ARG A 189 -8.88 -1.49 2.15
CA ARG A 189 -9.20 -0.77 3.41
C ARG A 189 -8.90 0.73 3.36
N ASN A 190 -8.10 1.17 2.38
CA ASN A 190 -7.63 2.55 2.30
C ASN A 190 -8.24 3.33 1.13
N GLN A 191 -9.17 2.75 0.37
CA GLN A 191 -9.74 3.36 -0.85
C GLN A 191 -10.33 4.76 -0.63
N SER A 192 -10.86 5.02 0.56
CA SER A 192 -11.56 6.27 0.91
C SER A 192 -10.70 7.26 1.71
N ASN A 193 -9.38 7.04 1.83
CA ASN A 193 -8.51 7.90 2.63
C ASN A 193 -7.20 8.26 1.91
N ASN A 194 -6.36 9.10 2.52
CA ASN A 194 -5.12 9.61 1.92
C ASN A 194 -4.02 8.53 1.73
N MET A 195 -4.27 7.29 2.18
CA MET A 195 -3.41 6.12 1.99
C MET A 195 -3.91 5.25 0.82
N ALA A 196 -4.94 5.67 0.08
CA ALA A 196 -5.44 4.96 -1.09
C ALA A 196 -4.33 4.70 -2.13
N LEU A 197 -4.45 3.59 -2.85
CA LEU A 197 -3.71 3.38 -4.09
C LEU A 197 -4.30 4.31 -5.17
N PRO A 198 -3.50 5.11 -5.89
CA PRO A 198 -4.00 5.94 -6.97
C PRO A 198 -4.63 5.10 -8.08
N SER A 199 -5.85 5.46 -8.50
CA SER A 199 -6.50 4.87 -9.67
C SER A 199 -5.76 5.23 -10.96
N ASP A 200 -5.99 4.47 -12.04
CA ASP A 200 -5.39 4.76 -13.35
C ASP A 200 -5.74 6.17 -13.83
N LYS A 201 -6.97 6.62 -13.57
CA LYS A 201 -7.43 7.97 -13.92
C LYS A 201 -6.67 9.04 -13.14
N ALA A 202 -6.49 8.86 -11.83
CA ALA A 202 -5.74 9.80 -11.00
C ALA A 202 -4.27 9.87 -11.43
N LEU A 203 -3.65 8.70 -11.63
CA LEU A 203 -2.25 8.61 -12.06
C LEU A 203 -2.04 9.28 -13.42
N LYS A 204 -2.92 9.02 -14.40
CA LYS A 204 -2.89 9.71 -15.70
C LYS A 204 -3.01 11.22 -15.55
N SER A 205 -4.05 11.68 -14.84
CA SER A 205 -4.33 13.11 -14.69
C SER A 205 -3.18 13.87 -14.03
N ASN A 206 -2.54 13.27 -13.02
CA ASN A 206 -1.49 13.93 -12.25
C ASN A 206 -0.14 13.87 -12.95
N LEU A 207 0.22 12.74 -13.57
CA LEU A 207 1.53 12.58 -14.20
C LEU A 207 1.62 13.27 -15.57
N LEU A 208 0.50 13.45 -16.28
CA LEU A 208 0.48 14.02 -17.64
C LEU A 208 1.15 15.40 -17.74
N ASN A 209 0.94 16.25 -16.72
CA ASN A 209 1.49 17.61 -16.67
C ASN A 209 2.54 17.80 -15.56
N ALA A 210 2.99 16.71 -14.94
CA ALA A 210 3.97 16.81 -13.88
C ALA A 210 5.36 17.19 -14.41
N ASN A 211 6.15 17.87 -13.58
CA ASN A 211 7.58 18.06 -13.83
C ASN A 211 8.31 16.73 -13.61
N ALA A 212 8.23 15.85 -14.61
CA ALA A 212 8.86 14.54 -14.59
C ALA A 212 10.39 14.66 -14.54
N TYR A 213 10.97 15.69 -15.14
CA TYR A 213 12.42 15.91 -15.09
C TYR A 213 12.94 16.07 -13.64
N ALA A 214 12.16 16.68 -12.75
CA ALA A 214 12.49 16.78 -11.33
C ALA A 214 12.25 15.49 -10.54
N MET A 215 11.57 14.49 -11.12
CA MET A 215 11.34 13.20 -10.46
C MET A 215 12.59 12.33 -10.51
N ARG A 216 13.08 11.94 -9.33
CA ARG A 216 14.19 10.98 -9.16
C ARG A 216 14.01 9.70 -9.99
N LEU A 217 12.79 9.16 -10.10
CA LEU A 217 12.54 7.91 -10.84
C LEU A 217 12.22 8.10 -12.33
N ALA A 218 12.32 9.31 -12.89
CA ALA A 218 12.04 9.51 -14.32
C ALA A 218 13.01 8.73 -15.21
N ARG A 219 14.31 8.77 -14.91
CA ARG A 219 15.33 7.98 -15.64
C ARG A 219 15.04 6.48 -15.53
N TRP A 220 14.79 6.01 -14.31
CA TRP A 220 14.44 4.61 -14.05
C TRP A 220 13.22 4.17 -14.85
N LEU A 221 12.16 5.00 -14.94
CA LEU A 221 10.96 4.67 -15.70
C LEU A 221 11.26 4.53 -17.20
N LEU A 222 12.03 5.45 -17.77
CA LEU A 222 12.44 5.40 -19.17
C LEU A 222 13.28 4.14 -19.46
N GLU A 223 14.24 3.81 -18.60
CA GLU A 223 15.06 2.59 -18.73
C GLU A 223 14.21 1.32 -18.60
N LYS A 224 13.22 1.33 -17.70
CA LYS A 224 12.31 0.22 -17.48
C LYS A 224 11.42 -0.04 -18.69
N ILE A 225 10.84 1.02 -19.26
CA ILE A 225 10.02 0.95 -20.48
C ILE A 225 10.87 0.47 -21.66
N GLU A 226 12.09 0.98 -21.81
CA GLU A 226 12.96 0.59 -22.91
C GLU A 226 13.42 -0.87 -22.82
N ASN A 227 13.73 -1.37 -21.63
CA ASN A 227 14.11 -2.77 -21.43
C ASN A 227 12.91 -3.73 -21.42
N ARG A 228 11.68 -3.21 -21.46
CA ARG A 228 10.47 -4.03 -21.49
C ARG A 228 10.41 -4.81 -22.81
N GLU A 229 10.24 -6.13 -22.70
CA GLU A 229 10.17 -7.09 -23.81
C GLU A 229 11.48 -7.28 -24.60
N ASN A 230 12.61 -6.73 -24.13
CA ASN A 230 13.91 -7.03 -24.71
C ASN A 230 14.42 -8.40 -24.24
N SER A 231 14.82 -9.25 -25.18
CA SER A 231 15.39 -10.59 -24.89
C SER A 231 16.71 -10.54 -24.12
N ALA A 232 17.40 -9.40 -24.14
CA ALA A 232 18.58 -9.11 -23.35
C ALA A 232 18.50 -7.66 -22.83
N THR A 233 18.79 -7.46 -21.55
CA THR A 233 18.81 -6.12 -20.94
C THR A 233 19.90 -5.27 -21.60
N LEU A 234 19.51 -4.11 -22.11
CA LEU A 234 20.42 -3.11 -22.63
C LEU A 234 21.12 -2.41 -21.45
N ASP A 235 22.45 -2.32 -21.50
CA ASP A 235 23.21 -1.52 -20.55
C ASP A 235 23.03 -0.03 -20.87
N MET A 236 22.32 0.68 -20.00
CA MET A 236 22.02 2.10 -20.14
C MET A 236 22.83 2.97 -19.17
N SER A 237 23.86 2.41 -18.52
CA SER A 237 24.67 3.12 -17.51
C SER A 237 25.33 4.40 -18.04
N ASN A 238 25.67 4.44 -19.34
CA ASN A 238 26.29 5.59 -20.00
C ASN A 238 25.28 6.63 -20.55
N LEU A 239 23.98 6.42 -20.36
CA LEU A 239 22.93 7.30 -20.85
C LEU A 239 22.49 8.33 -19.82
N SER A 240 22.14 9.52 -20.29
CA SER A 240 21.53 10.60 -19.52
C SER A 240 20.17 10.99 -20.11
N ILE A 241 19.35 11.64 -19.28
CA ILE A 241 18.10 12.24 -19.75
C ILE A 241 18.44 13.43 -20.65
N GLU A 242 17.83 13.47 -21.83
CA GLU A 242 17.84 14.61 -22.75
C GLU A 242 16.43 15.13 -22.98
N HIS A 243 16.31 16.45 -23.10
CA HIS A 243 15.07 17.13 -23.47
C HIS A 243 15.00 17.25 -24.99
N ILE A 244 14.02 16.60 -25.63
CA ILE A 244 13.84 16.68 -27.09
C ILE A 244 13.59 18.15 -27.48
N MET A 245 12.56 18.77 -26.88
CA MET A 245 12.37 20.21 -26.85
C MET A 245 13.13 20.80 -25.64
N PRO A 246 14.16 21.64 -25.84
CA PRO A 246 15.10 22.06 -24.80
C PRO A 246 14.45 22.97 -23.74
N GLN A 247 15.00 22.96 -22.52
CA GLN A 247 14.55 23.87 -21.45
C GLN A 247 14.79 25.35 -21.77
N THR A 248 15.89 25.66 -22.48
CA THR A 248 16.13 27.02 -22.97
C THR A 248 15.27 27.25 -24.21
N SER A 249 14.26 28.11 -24.09
CA SER A 249 13.40 28.43 -25.22
C SER A 249 14.17 29.19 -26.30
N THR A 250 13.78 28.95 -27.55
CA THR A 250 14.24 29.70 -28.72
C THR A 250 13.01 30.04 -29.55
N SER A 251 13.08 31.02 -30.45
CA SER A 251 11.92 31.35 -31.30
C SER A 251 11.39 30.15 -32.09
N TYR A 252 12.28 29.24 -32.54
CA TYR A 252 11.88 28.00 -33.20
C TYR A 252 11.07 27.09 -32.27
N TRP A 253 11.54 26.89 -31.04
CA TRP A 253 10.88 25.99 -30.10
C TRP A 253 9.59 26.57 -29.51
N GLU A 254 9.52 27.89 -29.32
CA GLU A 254 8.27 28.57 -28.91
C GLU A 254 7.20 28.47 -30.01
N GLU A 255 7.60 28.59 -31.29
CA GLU A 255 6.71 28.37 -32.43
C GLU A 255 6.17 26.93 -32.45
N LYS A 256 7.05 25.92 -32.30
CA LYS A 256 6.65 24.50 -32.28
C LYS A 256 5.84 24.11 -31.04
N ALA A 257 6.11 24.74 -29.89
CA ALA A 257 5.32 24.55 -28.68
C ALA A 257 3.95 25.22 -28.77
N GLY A 258 3.85 26.32 -29.53
CA GLY A 258 2.67 27.19 -29.56
C GLY A 258 2.50 28.03 -28.28
N THR A 259 3.54 28.10 -27.45
CA THR A 259 3.55 28.83 -26.18
C THR A 259 4.97 29.25 -25.78
N SER A 260 5.10 30.10 -24.75
CA SER A 260 6.36 30.65 -24.24
C SER A 260 6.34 30.78 -22.71
N GLY A 261 7.46 31.16 -22.09
CA GLY A 261 7.53 31.46 -20.65
C GLY A 261 7.22 30.26 -19.73
N GLU A 262 6.30 30.45 -18.78
CA GLU A 262 5.96 29.45 -17.76
C GLU A 262 5.27 28.22 -18.36
N GLU A 263 4.35 28.42 -19.30
CA GLU A 263 3.66 27.32 -19.99
C GLU A 263 4.64 26.45 -20.78
N TYR A 264 5.61 27.08 -21.47
CA TYR A 264 6.71 26.37 -22.14
C TYR A 264 7.53 25.55 -21.13
N THR A 265 7.88 26.16 -19.99
CA THR A 265 8.65 25.50 -18.92
C THR A 265 7.90 24.29 -18.34
N GLY A 266 6.57 24.38 -18.20
CA GLY A 266 5.73 23.26 -17.80
C GLY A 266 5.76 22.13 -18.82
N LEU A 267 5.52 22.45 -20.10
CA LEU A 267 5.46 21.51 -21.20
C LEU A 267 6.76 20.70 -21.36
N VAL A 268 7.91 21.37 -21.42
CA VAL A 268 9.19 20.71 -21.72
C VAL A 268 9.67 19.78 -20.61
N ASN A 269 9.19 19.96 -19.37
CA ASN A 269 9.58 19.11 -18.25
C ASN A 269 8.68 17.87 -18.07
N THR A 270 7.68 17.68 -18.93
CA THR A 270 6.82 16.49 -18.93
C THR A 270 7.56 15.25 -19.45
N ILE A 271 7.12 14.06 -19.00
CA ILE A 271 7.79 12.79 -19.29
C ILE A 271 7.88 12.50 -20.80
N GLY A 272 6.85 12.89 -21.57
CA GLY A 272 6.82 12.71 -23.03
C GLY A 272 7.87 13.51 -23.78
N ASN A 273 8.47 14.54 -23.18
CA ASN A 273 9.56 15.29 -23.78
C ASN A 273 10.97 14.77 -23.41
N LEU A 274 11.05 13.78 -22.52
CA LEU A 274 12.32 13.23 -22.04
C LEU A 274 12.71 11.97 -22.80
N THR A 275 13.97 11.85 -23.19
CA THR A 275 14.53 10.64 -23.79
C THR A 275 15.90 10.30 -23.20
N LEU A 276 16.46 9.15 -23.57
CA LEU A 276 17.78 8.70 -23.13
C LEU A 276 18.78 8.75 -24.28
N VAL A 277 19.91 9.42 -24.08
CA VAL A 277 21.01 9.54 -25.06
C VAL A 277 22.36 9.49 -24.35
N THR A 278 23.45 9.37 -25.09
CA THR A 278 24.79 9.44 -24.51
C THR A 278 25.14 10.86 -24.07
N ASN A 279 26.05 11.02 -23.11
CA ASN A 279 26.51 12.36 -22.68
C ASN A 279 27.10 13.22 -23.82
N PRO A 280 27.90 12.66 -24.76
CA PRO A 280 28.32 13.39 -25.96
C PRO A 280 27.14 13.87 -26.81
N ASP A 281 26.15 13.02 -27.05
CA ASP A 281 24.99 13.36 -27.88
C ASP A 281 24.11 14.42 -27.23
N ASN A 282 23.90 14.33 -25.92
CA ASN A 282 23.21 15.35 -25.12
C ASN A 282 23.89 16.72 -25.29
N SER A 283 25.22 16.76 -25.10
CA SER A 283 26.01 17.98 -25.28
C SER A 283 25.96 18.52 -26.71
N ALA A 284 25.96 17.63 -27.71
CA ALA A 284 25.89 18.01 -29.11
C ALA A 284 24.49 18.50 -29.52
N ALA A 285 23.41 17.94 -28.94
CA ALA A 285 22.03 18.28 -29.23
C ALA A 285 21.68 19.69 -28.72
N GLY A 286 21.94 19.97 -27.44
CA GLY A 286 21.74 21.30 -26.83
C GLY A 286 20.39 21.93 -27.18
N ASN A 287 20.41 23.18 -27.65
CA ASN A 287 19.19 23.93 -28.00
C ASN A 287 18.87 23.92 -29.51
N LYS A 288 19.45 23.00 -30.27
CA LYS A 288 19.25 22.93 -31.73
C LYS A 288 17.81 22.55 -32.08
N ASP A 289 17.42 22.79 -33.33
CA ASP A 289 16.12 22.37 -33.87
C ASP A 289 15.97 20.84 -33.91
N PHE A 290 14.72 20.39 -34.08
CA PHE A 290 14.38 18.97 -34.02
C PHE A 290 15.11 18.13 -35.09
N GLU A 291 15.17 18.62 -36.33
CA GLU A 291 15.84 17.93 -37.44
C GLU A 291 17.32 17.71 -37.18
N THR A 292 17.98 18.70 -36.58
CA THR A 292 19.39 18.59 -36.22
C THR A 292 19.59 17.63 -35.04
N LYS A 293 18.72 17.66 -34.03
CA LYS A 293 18.76 16.71 -32.89
C LYS A 293 18.58 15.26 -33.34
N LYS A 294 17.61 14.97 -34.22
CA LYS A 294 17.38 13.62 -34.76
C LYS A 294 18.64 13.02 -35.39
N LYS A 295 19.39 13.81 -36.16
CA LYS A 295 20.65 13.37 -36.78
C LYS A 295 21.73 13.06 -35.75
N ILE A 296 21.75 13.77 -34.63
CA ILE A 296 22.70 13.51 -33.54
C ILE A 296 22.33 12.19 -32.83
N PHE A 297 21.05 11.85 -32.74
CA PHE A 297 20.58 10.64 -32.09
C PHE A 297 20.73 9.37 -32.94
N GLU A 298 21.24 9.47 -34.17
CA GLU A 298 21.41 8.36 -35.12
C GLU A 298 22.25 7.22 -34.53
N ASP A 299 23.28 7.54 -33.73
CA ASP A 299 24.14 6.55 -33.07
C ASP A 299 23.43 5.80 -31.93
N THR A 300 22.27 6.28 -31.47
CA THR A 300 21.47 5.70 -30.39
C THR A 300 20.19 5.02 -30.86
N LEU A 301 20.02 4.76 -32.16
CA LEU A 301 18.82 4.11 -32.72
C LEU A 301 18.62 2.64 -32.27
N HIS A 302 19.60 2.06 -31.58
CA HIS A 302 19.44 0.77 -30.89
C HIS A 302 18.51 0.89 -29.66
N ILE A 303 18.21 2.10 -29.22
CA ILE A 303 17.19 2.43 -28.23
C ILE A 303 15.86 2.65 -28.98
N ARG A 304 14.84 1.83 -28.69
CA ARG A 304 13.51 1.85 -29.31
C ARG A 304 12.89 3.23 -29.21
N MET A 305 12.92 3.88 -28.04
CA MET A 305 12.31 5.20 -27.90
C MET A 305 12.96 6.29 -28.77
N ASN A 306 14.25 6.15 -29.13
CA ASN A 306 14.92 7.09 -30.04
C ASN A 306 14.63 6.77 -31.50
N LYS A 307 14.43 5.50 -31.83
CA LYS A 307 13.98 5.09 -33.17
C LYS A 307 12.62 5.69 -33.51
N ASP A 308 11.66 5.59 -32.61
CA ASP A 308 10.32 6.16 -32.82
C ASP A 308 10.36 7.68 -33.04
N LEU A 309 11.27 8.38 -32.34
CA LEU A 309 11.49 9.83 -32.51
C LEU A 309 12.14 10.16 -33.86
N TYR A 310 13.04 9.32 -34.36
CA TYR A 310 13.73 9.55 -35.62
C TYR A 310 12.79 9.50 -36.84
N GLU A 311 11.71 8.72 -36.75
CA GLU A 311 10.70 8.57 -37.81
C GLU A 311 9.74 9.78 -37.92
N LEU A 312 9.72 10.67 -36.92
CA LEU A 312 8.87 11.86 -36.91
C LEU A 312 9.48 13.03 -37.68
N THR A 313 8.66 13.83 -38.35
CA THR A 313 9.09 15.03 -39.07
C THR A 313 9.02 16.31 -38.24
N GLU A 314 8.20 16.32 -37.20
CA GLU A 314 8.01 17.47 -36.33
C GLU A 314 7.90 17.03 -34.87
N TRP A 315 8.16 17.97 -33.96
CA TRP A 315 8.01 17.77 -32.53
C TRP A 315 7.30 18.97 -31.91
N THR A 316 6.03 18.78 -31.58
CA THR A 316 5.11 19.82 -31.11
C THR A 316 4.61 19.53 -29.69
N SER A 317 3.86 20.47 -29.12
CA SER A 317 3.17 20.24 -27.84
C SER A 317 2.20 19.05 -27.88
N SER A 318 1.53 18.82 -29.02
CA SER A 318 0.65 17.67 -29.21
C SER A 318 1.41 16.34 -29.18
N ASP A 319 2.61 16.29 -29.76
CA ASP A 319 3.44 15.08 -29.76
C ASP A 319 3.96 14.76 -28.36
N ILE A 320 4.36 15.79 -27.61
CA ILE A 320 4.77 15.67 -26.20
C ILE A 320 3.62 15.10 -25.36
N SER A 321 2.39 15.62 -25.51
CA SER A 321 1.22 15.13 -24.78
C SER A 321 0.90 13.68 -25.16
N ALA A 322 0.87 13.35 -26.45
CA ALA A 322 0.57 12.00 -26.93
C ALA A 322 1.62 10.98 -26.43
N ARG A 323 2.92 11.33 -26.50
CA ARG A 323 4.00 10.48 -25.96
C ARG A 323 3.93 10.36 -24.44
N SER A 324 3.57 11.44 -23.74
CA SER A 324 3.35 11.38 -22.28
C SER A 324 2.26 10.36 -21.94
N GLU A 325 1.12 10.40 -22.62
CA GLU A 325 0.04 9.42 -22.42
C GLU A 325 0.51 7.99 -22.68
N ALA A 326 1.27 7.75 -23.76
CA ALA A 326 1.82 6.43 -24.08
C ALA A 326 2.74 5.91 -22.96
N LEU A 327 3.70 6.71 -22.48
CA LEU A 327 4.62 6.33 -21.41
C LEU A 327 3.90 6.10 -20.07
N ILE A 328 2.86 6.88 -19.78
CA ILE A 328 2.04 6.68 -18.57
C ILE A 328 1.23 5.38 -18.66
N ASN A 329 0.73 5.02 -19.85
CA ASN A 329 0.04 3.75 -20.06
C ASN A 329 0.98 2.55 -19.88
N GLU A 330 2.25 2.68 -20.28
CA GLU A 330 3.29 1.68 -19.99
C GLU A 330 3.50 1.52 -18.47
N LEU A 331 3.62 2.62 -17.72
CA LEU A 331 3.68 2.59 -16.26
C LEU A 331 2.48 1.86 -15.64
N ILE A 332 1.25 2.17 -16.08
CA ILE A 332 0.02 1.54 -15.60
C ILE A 332 -0.01 0.05 -15.93
N THR A 333 0.51 -0.34 -17.09
CA THR A 333 0.57 -1.75 -17.50
C THR A 333 1.56 -2.54 -16.65
N MET A 334 2.73 -1.94 -16.34
CA MET A 334 3.74 -2.58 -15.49
C MET A 334 3.34 -2.64 -14.01
N TYR A 335 2.63 -1.61 -13.52
CA TYR A 335 2.22 -1.48 -12.12
C TYR A 335 0.71 -1.21 -12.06
N PRO A 336 -0.13 -2.25 -12.23
CA PRO A 336 -1.57 -2.10 -12.37
C PRO A 336 -2.26 -1.66 -11.07
N TYR A 337 -3.50 -1.19 -11.20
CA TYR A 337 -4.34 -0.99 -10.03
C TYR A 337 -4.76 -2.35 -9.45
N LEU A 338 -4.54 -2.55 -8.15
CA LEU A 338 -4.82 -3.81 -7.48
C LEU A 338 -6.20 -3.80 -6.85
N ARG A 339 -6.87 -4.96 -6.87
CA ARG A 339 -8.16 -5.18 -6.21
C ARG A 339 -8.10 -6.49 -5.48
N SER A 340 -8.54 -6.49 -4.23
CA SER A 340 -8.69 -7.73 -3.49
C SER A 340 -9.96 -8.45 -3.94
N SER A 341 -9.91 -9.77 -3.97
CA SER A 341 -11.09 -10.62 -4.18
C SER A 341 -11.84 -10.92 -2.88
N GLY A 342 -11.17 -10.82 -1.72
CA GLY A 342 -11.76 -11.10 -0.43
C GLY A 342 -12.23 -9.84 0.30
N ASP A 343 -13.27 -10.01 1.12
CA ASP A 343 -13.59 -9.09 2.21
C ASP A 343 -13.16 -9.72 3.53
N TYR A 344 -11.96 -9.37 3.99
CA TYR A 344 -11.37 -9.96 5.19
C TYR A 344 -11.80 -9.26 6.50
N GLU A 345 -12.47 -8.10 6.43
CA GLU A 345 -13.11 -7.50 7.61
C GLU A 345 -14.40 -8.24 7.98
N HIS A 346 -15.05 -8.90 7.03
CA HIS A 346 -16.25 -9.70 7.24
C HIS A 346 -15.90 -11.03 7.92
N ASP A 347 -15.82 -11.01 9.24
CA ASP A 347 -15.78 -12.24 10.04
C ASP A 347 -17.21 -12.81 10.05
N GLY A 348 -17.46 -13.89 9.30
CA GLY A 348 -18.78 -14.55 9.29
C GLY A 348 -19.28 -14.94 10.69
N ASN A 349 -18.41 -15.01 11.70
CA ASN A 349 -18.80 -15.21 13.11
C ASN A 349 -19.38 -13.95 13.77
N ARG A 350 -19.51 -12.83 13.05
CA ARG A 350 -20.10 -11.57 13.51
C ARG A 350 -21.43 -11.25 12.83
N GLU A 351 -21.92 -12.15 11.99
CA GLU A 351 -23.31 -12.17 11.56
C GLU A 351 -24.21 -12.45 12.76
N ILE A 352 -25.15 -11.54 12.98
CA ILE A 352 -26.08 -11.55 14.08
C ILE A 352 -27.51 -11.57 13.57
N PHE A 353 -28.35 -12.31 14.29
CA PHE A 353 -29.73 -12.59 13.96
C PHE A 353 -30.60 -12.15 15.12
N LEU A 354 -31.74 -11.54 14.80
CA LEU A 354 -32.74 -11.13 15.77
C LEU A 354 -34.08 -11.72 15.33
N GLU A 355 -34.65 -12.57 16.19
CA GLU A 355 -36.01 -13.09 16.04
C GLU A 355 -36.79 -12.81 17.33
N ALA A 356 -37.67 -11.80 17.27
CA ALA A 356 -38.45 -11.36 18.43
C ALA A 356 -39.72 -10.66 17.96
N GLN A 357 -40.79 -10.72 18.75
CA GLN A 357 -42.08 -10.08 18.42
C GLN A 357 -42.65 -10.45 17.04
N GLY A 358 -42.28 -11.65 16.54
CA GLY A 358 -42.70 -12.16 15.23
C GLY A 358 -41.96 -11.55 14.04
N ILE A 359 -40.92 -10.73 14.27
CA ILE A 359 -40.06 -10.21 13.21
C ILE A 359 -38.73 -10.96 13.13
N LYS A 360 -38.14 -10.97 11.93
CA LYS A 360 -36.78 -11.47 11.67
C LYS A 360 -35.89 -10.38 11.09
N ALA A 361 -34.70 -10.24 11.65
CA ALA A 361 -33.69 -9.31 11.18
C ALA A 361 -32.30 -9.96 11.20
N THR A 362 -31.47 -9.53 10.27
CA THR A 362 -30.08 -9.95 10.12
C THR A 362 -29.19 -8.72 10.12
N GLY A 363 -27.97 -8.87 10.62
CA GLY A 363 -27.02 -7.76 10.65
C GLY A 363 -25.61 -8.21 10.96
N TYR A 364 -24.68 -7.27 10.92
CA TYR A 364 -23.27 -7.49 11.16
C TYR A 364 -22.77 -6.64 12.34
N LEU A 365 -22.12 -7.28 13.33
CA LEU A 365 -21.56 -6.61 14.53
C LEU A 365 -20.11 -6.18 14.33
N ASN A 366 -19.89 -4.88 14.15
CA ASN A 366 -18.55 -4.31 14.00
C ASN A 366 -17.73 -4.39 15.31
N GLU A 367 -16.40 -4.25 15.18
CA GLU A 367 -15.50 -4.24 16.35
C GLU A 367 -15.71 -3.03 17.28
N ASP A 368 -16.25 -1.94 16.76
CA ASP A 368 -16.60 -0.73 17.50
C ASP A 368 -18.02 -0.75 18.12
N GLU A 369 -18.65 -1.92 18.14
CA GLU A 369 -20.02 -2.17 18.61
C GLU A 369 -21.14 -1.50 17.79
N THR A 370 -20.84 -0.90 16.63
CA THR A 370 -21.87 -0.51 15.65
C THR A 370 -22.46 -1.74 14.97
N VAL A 371 -23.69 -1.63 14.48
CA VAL A 371 -24.39 -2.74 13.82
C VAL A 371 -24.88 -2.30 12.46
N ILE A 372 -24.49 -3.04 11.42
CA ILE A 372 -25.12 -2.93 10.10
C ILE A 372 -26.37 -3.80 10.15
N ILE A 373 -27.54 -3.20 10.02
CA ILE A 373 -28.81 -3.90 9.81
C ILE A 373 -28.91 -4.19 8.32
N HIS A 374 -28.97 -5.46 7.93
CA HIS A 374 -29.01 -5.85 6.53
C HIS A 374 -30.38 -5.58 5.90
N SER A 375 -30.37 -5.29 4.60
CA SER A 375 -31.58 -5.26 3.77
C SER A 375 -32.42 -6.53 3.94
N GLY A 376 -33.75 -6.38 3.96
CA GLY A 376 -34.71 -7.44 4.23
C GLY A 376 -35.03 -7.64 5.72
N SER A 377 -34.35 -6.93 6.62
CA SER A 377 -34.67 -6.97 8.06
C SER A 377 -36.05 -6.38 8.36
N GLU A 378 -36.91 -7.17 8.98
CA GLU A 378 -38.28 -6.80 9.32
C GLU A 378 -38.33 -5.87 10.54
N ILE A 379 -39.32 -5.00 10.58
CA ILE A 379 -39.53 -4.03 11.65
C ILE A 379 -40.92 -4.25 12.24
N TYR A 380 -41.00 -4.31 13.57
CA TYR A 380 -42.26 -4.58 14.25
C TYR A 380 -43.26 -3.44 14.01
N SER A 381 -44.45 -3.79 13.53
CA SER A 381 -45.43 -2.83 12.97
C SER A 381 -46.27 -2.11 14.04
N LYS A 382 -46.33 -2.63 15.27
CA LYS A 382 -47.10 -2.05 16.40
C LYS A 382 -46.23 -1.25 17.37
N ILE A 383 -45.18 -0.60 16.87
CA ILE A 383 -44.21 0.14 17.70
C ILE A 383 -44.73 1.49 18.19
N LYS A 384 -45.72 2.09 17.53
CA LYS A 384 -46.28 3.40 17.92
C LYS A 384 -46.86 3.44 19.34
N ASP A 385 -47.12 2.28 19.96
CA ASP A 385 -47.58 2.18 21.34
C ASP A 385 -46.43 2.11 22.37
N ILE A 386 -45.17 2.03 21.94
CA ILE A 386 -44.00 1.64 22.76
C ILE A 386 -42.75 2.52 22.52
N ALA A 387 -42.68 3.28 21.42
CA ALA A 387 -41.53 4.12 21.08
C ALA A 387 -41.51 5.49 21.80
N SER A 388 -40.31 6.03 21.97
CA SER A 388 -40.09 7.43 22.38
C SER A 388 -40.11 8.35 21.17
N ASP A 389 -40.52 9.61 21.34
CA ASP A 389 -40.59 10.64 20.28
C ASP A 389 -39.36 10.67 19.35
N SER A 390 -38.15 10.55 19.91
CA SER A 390 -36.90 10.54 19.13
C SER A 390 -36.72 9.34 18.18
N LEU A 391 -37.25 8.17 18.53
CA LEU A 391 -37.19 6.97 17.68
C LEU A 391 -38.18 7.07 16.52
N ASP A 392 -39.33 7.70 16.75
CA ASP A 392 -40.33 7.96 15.71
C ASP A 392 -39.81 8.98 14.70
N GLU A 393 -39.11 10.03 15.15
CA GLU A 393 -38.42 10.97 14.27
C GLU A 393 -37.38 10.28 13.38
N THR A 394 -36.49 9.47 13.97
CA THR A 394 -35.48 8.72 13.19
C THR A 394 -36.14 7.81 12.16
N ARG A 395 -37.23 7.11 12.51
CA ARG A 395 -37.90 6.20 11.57
C ARG A 395 -38.65 6.93 10.47
N GLN A 396 -39.24 8.08 10.76
CA GLN A 396 -39.84 8.91 9.72
C GLN A 396 -38.76 9.38 8.75
N GLU A 397 -37.58 9.76 9.25
CA GLU A 397 -36.43 10.09 8.40
C GLU A 397 -35.96 8.90 7.56
N LEU A 398 -35.92 7.68 8.13
CA LEU A 398 -35.60 6.46 7.37
C LEU A 398 -36.64 6.15 6.28
N LEU A 399 -37.93 6.38 6.55
CA LEU A 399 -39.01 6.25 5.56
C LEU A 399 -38.87 7.29 4.45
N ASP A 400 -38.68 8.56 4.82
CA ASP A 400 -38.59 9.68 3.88
C ASP A 400 -37.36 9.54 2.97
N ASN A 401 -36.27 8.96 3.49
CA ASN A 401 -35.05 8.67 2.75
C ASN A 401 -35.09 7.33 1.97
N GLY A 402 -36.21 6.59 2.02
CA GLY A 402 -36.36 5.31 1.31
C GLY A 402 -35.46 4.19 1.83
N ILE A 403 -35.01 4.26 3.08
CA ILE A 403 -34.17 3.24 3.73
C ILE A 403 -35.04 2.08 4.24
N ILE A 404 -36.26 2.39 4.67
CA ILE A 404 -37.27 1.42 5.08
C ILE A 404 -38.54 1.65 4.26
N GLU A 405 -39.28 0.57 3.97
CA GLU A 405 -40.51 0.60 3.15
C GLU A 405 -41.59 -0.29 3.75
N GLU A 406 -42.86 0.08 3.55
CA GLU A 406 -44.01 -0.75 3.90
C GLU A 406 -44.28 -1.78 2.79
N THR A 407 -44.10 -3.05 3.11
CA THR A 407 -44.33 -4.18 2.19
C THR A 407 -45.57 -5.00 2.59
N ILE A 408 -45.92 -5.99 1.77
CA ILE A 408 -47.01 -6.94 2.06
C ILE A 408 -46.79 -7.66 3.42
N GLY A 409 -45.53 -7.85 3.84
CA GLY A 409 -45.14 -8.46 5.11
C GLY A 409 -45.03 -7.49 6.30
N GLY A 410 -45.21 -6.19 6.08
CA GLY A 410 -44.98 -5.13 7.06
C GLY A 410 -43.80 -4.23 6.70
N LEU A 411 -43.37 -3.41 7.65
CA LEU A 411 -42.28 -2.46 7.46
C LEU A 411 -40.93 -3.19 7.50
N GLN A 412 -40.02 -2.92 6.55
CA GLN A 412 -38.70 -3.56 6.50
C GLN A 412 -37.62 -2.60 6.00
N PHE A 413 -36.36 -2.90 6.27
CA PHE A 413 -35.21 -2.26 5.63
C PHE A 413 -35.09 -2.75 4.18
N VAL A 414 -34.95 -1.83 3.22
CA VAL A 414 -34.75 -2.15 1.80
C VAL A 414 -33.28 -1.98 1.37
N GLN A 415 -32.45 -1.41 2.24
CA GLN A 415 -31.00 -1.31 2.09
C GLN A 415 -30.32 -1.44 3.45
N ASP A 416 -29.01 -1.70 3.45
CA ASP A 416 -28.23 -1.81 4.68
C ASP A 416 -28.19 -0.47 5.42
N TYR A 417 -28.29 -0.52 6.75
CA TYR A 417 -28.27 0.67 7.61
C TYR A 417 -27.38 0.48 8.83
N THR A 418 -26.41 1.38 9.01
CA THR A 418 -25.50 1.34 10.17
C THR A 418 -26.12 2.05 11.38
N ALA A 419 -26.57 1.27 12.35
CA ALA A 419 -26.98 1.74 13.66
C ALA A 419 -25.76 2.05 14.54
N SER A 420 -25.86 3.10 15.34
CA SER A 420 -24.75 3.62 16.17
C SER A 420 -24.34 2.70 17.34
N SER A 421 -25.16 1.70 17.65
CA SER A 421 -24.87 0.68 18.66
C SER A 421 -25.80 -0.52 18.52
N VAL A 422 -25.43 -1.64 19.14
CA VAL A 422 -26.27 -2.84 19.29
C VAL A 422 -27.68 -2.53 19.83
N SER A 423 -27.77 -1.69 20.86
CA SER A 423 -29.05 -1.31 21.46
C SER A 423 -29.87 -0.40 20.55
N ASN A 424 -29.22 0.52 19.84
CA ASN A 424 -29.90 1.35 18.85
C ASN A 424 -30.48 0.50 17.70
N ALA A 425 -29.73 -0.49 17.22
CA ALA A 425 -30.21 -1.42 16.19
C ALA A 425 -31.46 -2.19 16.63
N ALA A 426 -31.44 -2.76 17.84
CA ALA A 426 -32.59 -3.46 18.41
C ALA A 426 -33.80 -2.52 18.63
N ALA A 427 -33.55 -1.27 19.06
CA ALA A 427 -34.61 -0.28 19.26
C ALA A 427 -35.28 0.13 17.95
N LEU A 428 -34.52 0.28 16.86
CA LEU A 428 -35.07 0.57 15.53
C LEU A 428 -35.98 -0.57 15.03
N LEU A 429 -35.63 -1.82 15.31
CA LEU A 429 -36.38 -3.01 14.86
C LEU A 429 -37.61 -3.33 15.74
N LEU A 430 -37.45 -3.28 17.07
CA LEU A 430 -38.43 -3.78 18.05
C LEU A 430 -39.18 -2.69 18.83
N GLY A 431 -38.67 -1.45 18.82
CA GLY A 431 -39.24 -0.33 19.55
C GLY A 431 -38.90 -0.31 21.04
N GLY A 432 -38.94 0.90 21.62
CA GLY A 432 -38.69 1.17 23.03
C GLY A 432 -37.22 1.02 23.46
N SER A 433 -36.95 1.30 24.73
CA SER A 433 -35.62 1.10 25.31
C SER A 433 -35.37 -0.40 25.55
N ARG A 434 -34.39 -0.97 24.84
CA ARG A 434 -34.02 -2.39 24.92
C ARG A 434 -32.53 -2.53 25.12
N ASN A 435 -32.12 -3.53 25.91
CA ASN A 435 -30.74 -3.98 25.93
C ASN A 435 -30.50 -4.84 24.69
N GLY A 436 -30.04 -4.25 23.58
CA GLY A 436 -29.92 -4.96 22.30
C GLY A 436 -29.04 -6.21 22.38
N TRP A 437 -28.10 -6.25 23.32
CA TRP A 437 -27.21 -7.38 23.57
C TRP A 437 -27.96 -8.68 23.88
N ASP A 438 -29.17 -8.62 24.44
CA ASP A 438 -29.97 -9.80 24.78
C ASP A 438 -30.81 -10.33 23.61
N TYR A 439 -31.00 -9.52 22.55
CA TYR A 439 -31.90 -9.84 21.44
C TYR A 439 -31.16 -10.38 20.22
N TRP A 440 -29.93 -9.91 20.00
CA TRP A 440 -29.09 -10.38 18.90
C TRP A 440 -28.35 -11.66 19.28
N LYS A 441 -28.32 -12.61 18.36
CA LYS A 441 -27.69 -13.92 18.51
C LYS A 441 -26.80 -14.23 17.32
N TYR A 442 -25.77 -15.03 17.52
CA TYR A 442 -25.03 -15.61 16.38
C TYR A 442 -25.84 -16.72 15.71
N ASP A 443 -25.37 -17.20 14.56
CA ASP A 443 -25.95 -18.31 13.79
C ASP A 443 -26.21 -19.58 14.63
N ASN A 444 -25.36 -19.83 15.62
CA ASN A 444 -25.43 -20.94 16.57
C ASN A 444 -26.48 -20.74 17.68
N GLY A 445 -27.22 -19.62 17.67
CA GLY A 445 -28.27 -19.30 18.62
C GLY A 445 -27.81 -18.74 19.97
N ILE A 446 -26.50 -18.58 20.18
CA ILE A 446 -25.93 -17.98 21.40
C ILE A 446 -26.12 -16.45 21.34
N SER A 447 -26.62 -15.88 22.42
CA SER A 447 -26.74 -14.42 22.58
C SER A 447 -25.37 -13.75 22.52
N ILE A 448 -25.28 -12.60 21.84
CA ILE A 448 -24.03 -11.82 21.80
C ILE A 448 -23.62 -11.34 23.20
N ASN A 449 -24.57 -11.14 24.12
CA ASN A 449 -24.28 -10.79 25.51
C ASN A 449 -23.50 -11.92 26.22
N ASP A 450 -23.93 -13.16 26.02
CA ASP A 450 -23.32 -14.34 26.66
C ASP A 450 -21.92 -14.64 26.11
N SER A 451 -21.70 -14.36 24.83
CA SER A 451 -20.39 -14.56 24.19
C SER A 451 -19.37 -13.47 24.54
N LEU A 452 -19.78 -12.20 24.51
CA LEU A 452 -18.87 -11.06 24.55
C LEU A 452 -18.81 -10.34 25.92
N ARG A 453 -19.87 -10.36 26.72
CA ARG A 453 -19.97 -9.57 27.96
C ARG A 453 -20.01 -10.41 29.24
N ASN A 454 -20.52 -11.64 29.19
CA ASN A 454 -20.57 -12.54 30.37
C ASN A 454 -19.31 -13.43 30.57
N LYS A 455 -18.25 -13.25 29.77
CA LYS A 455 -16.93 -13.91 29.98
C LYS A 455 -15.98 -13.09 30.87
N LYS A 456 -16.46 -12.60 32.01
CA LYS A 456 -15.61 -12.04 33.07
C LYS A 456 -15.57 -12.93 34.29
#